data_AF-A0A963LW38-F1
#
_entry.id   AF-A0A963LW38-F1
#
_cell.length_a   1.000
_cell.length_b   1.000
_cell.length_c   1.000
_cell.angle_alpha   90.00
_cell.angle_beta   90.00
_cell.angle_gamma   90.00
#
_symmetry.space_group_name_H-M   'P 1'
#
loop_
_entity.id
_entity.type
_entity.pdbx_description
1 polymer ?
#
loop_
_entity_poly.entity_id
_entity_poly.type
_entity_poly.pdbx_seq_one_letter_code
_entity_poly.pdbx_strand_id
1 'polypeptide(L)'
;ESNIYKQFSPDFFDLIVVDECHRGSASEDSAWRDILTYFRSATQVGLTATPKETEDVSNSDYFGEPLYTYSLKQGIEDGYLAPYKVIRVDLDKDTFGWRPTEGMLDKLGNVIEDPYYQRLV
;
A
#
# COMPACT_ATOMS: atom_id res chain seq x y z
N GLU A 1 15.92 -20.00 14.58
CA GLU A 1 14.66 -19.85 15.33
C GLU A 1 13.78 -21.08 15.06
N SER A 2 12.93 -21.46 16.02
CA SER A 2 12.06 -22.64 15.88
C SER A 2 10.74 -22.23 15.22
N ASN A 3 10.37 -22.89 14.12
CA ASN A 3 9.07 -22.71 13.47
C ASN A 3 7.95 -23.22 14.38
N ILE A 4 7.39 -22.36 15.23
CA ILE A 4 6.40 -22.68 16.28
C ILE A 4 5.19 -23.44 15.72
N TYR A 5 4.76 -23.11 14.50
CA TYR A 5 3.61 -23.75 13.86
C TYR A 5 3.78 -25.27 13.63
N LYS A 6 5.02 -25.77 13.57
CA LYS A 6 5.32 -27.21 13.43
C LYS A 6 5.07 -28.03 14.71
N GLN A 7 4.67 -27.38 15.80
CA GLN A 7 4.19 -28.07 17.01
C GLN A 7 2.77 -28.64 16.83
N PHE A 8 2.02 -28.11 15.87
CA PHE A 8 0.71 -28.62 15.46
C PHE A 8 0.88 -29.58 14.28
N SER A 9 0.03 -30.59 14.18
CA SER A 9 0.04 -31.46 13.01
C SER A 9 -0.44 -30.71 11.76
N PRO A 10 -0.03 -31.10 10.54
CA PRO A 10 -0.46 -30.44 9.29
C PRO A 10 -1.98 -30.39 9.08
N ASP A 11 -2.70 -31.31 9.71
CA ASP A 11 -4.16 -31.48 9.67
C ASP A 11 -4.87 -30.95 10.92
N PHE A 12 -4.16 -30.21 11.78
CA PHE A 12 -4.72 -29.72 13.04
C PHE A 12 -5.85 -28.69 12.86
N PHE A 13 -5.77 -27.86 11.81
CA PHE A 13 -6.77 -26.82 11.54
C PHE A 13 -7.71 -27.23 10.42
N ASP A 14 -9.00 -27.01 10.62
CA ASP A 14 -10.03 -27.14 9.57
C ASP A 14 -10.19 -25.84 8.76
N LEU A 15 -9.92 -24.68 9.38
CA LEU A 15 -10.07 -23.35 8.80
C LEU A 15 -8.94 -22.41 9.24
N ILE A 16 -8.39 -21.66 8.29
CA ILE A 16 -7.42 -20.59 8.50
C ILE A 16 -7.96 -19.31 7.88
N VAL A 17 -7.97 -18.23 8.64
CA VAL A 17 -8.33 -16.88 8.17
C VAL A 17 -7.09 -16.02 8.19
N VAL A 18 -6.75 -15.42 7.05
CA VAL A 18 -5.59 -14.56 6.88
C VAL A 18 -6.07 -13.14 6.65
N ASP A 19 -5.78 -12.26 7.60
CA ASP A 19 -6.03 -10.83 7.46
C ASP A 19 -4.90 -10.17 6.65
N GLU A 20 -5.21 -9.06 5.97
CA GLU A 20 -4.30 -8.33 5.10
C GLU A 20 -3.50 -9.25 4.15
N CYS A 21 -4.19 -10.21 3.53
CA CYS A 21 -3.57 -11.34 2.82
C CYS A 21 -2.77 -10.94 1.55
N HIS A 22 -2.69 -9.65 1.25
CA HIS A 22 -1.84 -9.09 0.19
C HIS A 22 -0.48 -8.58 0.72
N ARG A 23 -0.31 -8.38 2.03
CA ARG A 23 0.88 -7.77 2.63
C ARG A 23 1.92 -8.84 2.97
N GLY A 24 3.00 -8.84 2.22
CA GLY A 24 4.27 -9.43 2.62
C GLY A 24 5.38 -8.83 1.78
N SER A 25 6.51 -8.52 2.42
CA SER A 25 7.78 -8.39 1.69
C SER A 25 8.17 -9.78 1.15
N ALA A 26 8.99 -9.89 0.10
CA ALA A 26 9.37 -11.19 -0.47
C ALA A 26 9.88 -12.22 0.59
N SER A 27 10.53 -11.75 1.65
CA SER A 27 10.92 -12.59 2.79
C SER A 27 9.74 -13.02 3.67
N GLU A 28 8.83 -12.11 3.99
CA GLU A 28 7.63 -12.43 4.77
C GLU A 28 6.66 -13.29 3.96
N ASP A 29 6.52 -13.03 2.66
CA ASP A 29 5.76 -13.85 1.72
C ASP A 29 6.22 -15.30 1.78
N SER A 30 7.53 -15.54 1.77
CA SER A 30 8.07 -16.90 1.87
C SER A 30 7.72 -17.59 3.18
N ALA A 31 7.78 -16.87 4.31
CA ALA A 31 7.44 -17.42 5.62
C ALA A 31 5.94 -17.72 5.76
N TRP A 32 5.08 -16.82 5.29
CA TRP A 32 3.63 -17.03 5.26
C TRP A 32 3.25 -18.18 4.32
N ARG A 33 3.84 -18.22 3.13
CA ARG A 33 3.63 -19.31 2.16
C ARG A 33 3.97 -20.67 2.76
N ASP A 34 5.05 -20.77 3.53
CA ASP A 34 5.45 -22.00 4.19
C ASP A 34 4.43 -22.46 5.26
N ILE A 35 3.84 -21.52 6.01
CA ILE A 35 2.80 -21.82 6.99
C ILE A 35 1.52 -22.31 6.29
N LEU A 36 1.06 -21.59 5.27
CA LEU A 36 -0.15 -21.93 4.52
C LEU A 36 0.00 -23.24 3.74
N THR A 37 1.21 -23.52 3.23
CA THR A 37 1.54 -24.79 2.57
C THR A 37 1.59 -25.95 3.57
N TYR A 38 2.07 -25.71 4.79
CA TYR A 38 2.10 -26.73 5.84
C TYR A 38 0.68 -27.18 6.22
N PHE A 39 -0.25 -26.23 6.38
CA PHE A 39 -1.65 -26.49 6.70
C PHE A 39 -2.57 -26.59 5.47
N ARG A 40 -2.08 -27.15 4.36
CA ARG A 40 -2.81 -27.22 3.08
C ARG A 40 -4.16 -27.93 3.12
N SER A 41 -4.43 -28.76 4.13
CA SER A 41 -5.72 -29.46 4.28
C SER A 41 -6.81 -28.56 4.85
N ALA A 42 -6.44 -27.48 5.55
CA ALA A 42 -7.39 -26.51 6.06
C ALA A 42 -8.03 -25.74 4.90
N THR A 43 -9.29 -25.37 5.05
CA THR A 43 -9.88 -24.31 4.22
C THR A 43 -9.18 -22.99 4.55
N GLN A 44 -8.80 -22.20 3.54
CA GLN A 44 -8.06 -20.95 3.75
C GLN A 44 -8.81 -19.77 3.15
N VAL A 45 -9.08 -18.76 3.98
CA VAL A 45 -9.82 -17.55 3.60
C VAL A 45 -8.93 -16.33 3.77
N GLY A 46 -8.59 -15.66 2.67
CA GLY A 46 -7.87 -14.40 2.67
C GLY A 46 -8.82 -13.20 2.73
N LEU A 47 -8.51 -12.23 3.58
CA LEU A 47 -9.19 -10.95 3.68
C LEU A 47 -8.20 -9.83 3.34
N THR A 48 -8.63 -8.86 2.54
CA THR A 48 -7.80 -7.70 2.19
C THR A 48 -8.66 -6.47 1.91
N ALA A 49 -8.20 -5.30 2.37
CA ALA A 49 -8.81 -4.01 2.05
C ALA A 49 -8.27 -3.39 0.75
N THR A 50 -7.12 -3.84 0.26
CA THR A 50 -6.43 -3.31 -0.94
C THR A 50 -6.08 -4.45 -1.90
N PRO A 51 -7.01 -4.82 -2.81
CA PRO A 51 -6.85 -6.00 -3.66
C PRO A 51 -5.84 -5.84 -4.81
N LYS A 52 -5.37 -4.62 -5.10
CA LYS A 52 -4.34 -4.34 -6.13
C LYS A 52 -3.56 -3.09 -5.80
N GLU A 53 -2.26 -3.19 -5.50
CA GLU A 53 -1.43 -1.97 -5.39
C GLU A 53 0.05 -2.11 -5.82
N THR A 54 0.62 -3.28 -6.15
CA THR A 54 2.05 -3.33 -6.54
C THR A 54 2.39 -4.36 -7.62
N GLU A 55 3.33 -4.01 -8.49
CA GLU A 55 4.01 -4.93 -9.44
C GLU A 55 4.82 -6.02 -8.73
N ASP A 56 5.08 -5.83 -7.43
CA ASP A 56 5.73 -6.82 -6.59
C ASP A 56 4.75 -7.93 -6.21
N VAL A 57 5.16 -9.15 -6.52
CA VAL A 57 4.50 -10.46 -6.39
C VAL A 57 3.83 -10.62 -5.03
N SER A 58 2.60 -10.13 -4.89
CA SER A 58 1.84 -10.26 -3.64
C SER A 58 1.23 -11.66 -3.51
N ASN A 59 0.94 -12.08 -2.27
CA ASN A 59 0.16 -13.28 -1.94
C ASN A 59 -1.21 -13.40 -2.64
N SER A 60 -1.63 -12.40 -3.41
CA SER A 60 -2.75 -12.49 -4.35
C SER A 60 -2.64 -13.69 -5.29
N ASP A 61 -1.44 -14.04 -5.76
CA ASP A 61 -1.24 -15.24 -6.61
C ASP A 61 -1.59 -16.55 -5.89
N TYR A 62 -1.49 -16.58 -4.57
CA TYR A 62 -1.81 -17.76 -3.76
C TYR A 62 -3.32 -17.93 -3.60
N PHE A 63 -4.04 -16.85 -3.29
CA PHE A 63 -5.48 -16.88 -3.08
C PHE A 63 -6.29 -16.82 -4.39
N GLY A 64 -5.69 -16.33 -5.47
CA GLY A 64 -6.33 -16.15 -6.76
C GLY A 64 -7.26 -14.93 -6.77
N GLU A 65 -8.23 -14.94 -7.71
CA GLU A 65 -9.19 -13.86 -7.85
C GLU A 65 -10.14 -13.79 -6.63
N PRO A 66 -10.49 -12.57 -6.17
CA PRO A 66 -11.37 -12.40 -5.01
C PRO A 66 -12.76 -12.98 -5.28
N LEU A 67 -13.25 -13.80 -4.35
CA LEU A 67 -14.62 -14.34 -4.41
C LEU A 67 -15.69 -13.25 -4.25
N TYR A 68 -15.37 -12.19 -3.50
CA TYR A 68 -16.26 -11.07 -3.26
C TYR A 68 -15.47 -9.80 -2.99
N THR A 69 -15.94 -8.68 -3.52
CA THR A 69 -15.35 -7.35 -3.31
C THR A 69 -16.43 -6.39 -2.87
N TYR A 70 -16.27 -5.85 -1.67
CA TYR A 70 -17.10 -4.75 -1.17
C TYR A 70 -16.28 -3.45 -1.22
N SER A 71 -16.55 -2.63 -2.22
CA SER A 71 -15.71 -1.46 -2.49
C SER A 71 -15.95 -0.31 -1.50
N LEU A 72 -14.94 0.54 -1.31
CA LEU A 72 -15.09 1.80 -0.58
C LEU A 72 -16.27 2.64 -1.08
N LYS A 73 -16.43 2.73 -2.41
CA LYS A 73 -17.55 3.43 -3.05
C LYS A 73 -18.90 2.86 -2.60
N GLN A 74 -19.05 1.54 -2.68
CA GLN A 74 -20.29 0.87 -2.30
C GLN A 74 -20.59 1.05 -0.81
N GLY A 75 -19.58 0.93 0.06
CA GLY A 75 -19.74 1.19 1.49
C GLY A 75 -20.19 2.62 1.80
N ILE A 76 -19.76 3.61 1.02
CA ILE A 76 -20.22 5.00 1.16
C ILE A 76 -21.66 5.15 0.66
N GLU A 77 -22.00 4.55 -0.48
CA GLU A 77 -23.36 4.61 -1.08
C GLU A 77 -24.40 3.92 -0.19
N ASP A 78 -24.05 2.80 0.45
CA ASP A 78 -24.92 2.06 1.37
C ASP A 78 -25.01 2.71 2.77
N GLY A 79 -24.18 3.73 3.05
CA GLY A 79 -24.17 4.47 4.31
C GLY A 79 -23.41 3.78 5.46
N TYR A 80 -22.62 2.74 5.17
CA TYR A 80 -21.78 2.05 6.17
C TYR A 80 -20.38 2.69 6.35
N LEU A 81 -19.88 3.38 5.32
CA LEU A 81 -18.59 4.07 5.34
C LEU A 81 -18.78 5.59 5.21
N ALA A 82 -17.92 6.35 5.88
CA ALA A 82 -17.99 7.80 5.83
C ALA A 82 -17.54 8.35 4.46
N PRO A 83 -18.28 9.29 3.85
CA PRO A 83 -17.81 9.99 2.67
C PRO A 83 -16.59 10.87 3.02
N TYR A 84 -15.66 11.01 2.08
CA TYR A 84 -14.47 11.84 2.25
C TYR A 84 -14.36 12.89 1.14
N LYS A 85 -13.72 14.02 1.47
CA LYS A 85 -13.36 15.05 0.51
C LYS A 85 -11.85 15.18 0.46
N VAL A 86 -11.26 14.89 -0.69
CA VAL A 86 -9.83 15.11 -0.90
C VAL A 86 -9.60 16.59 -1.15
N ILE A 87 -8.83 17.24 -0.27
CA ILE A 87 -8.34 18.61 -0.48
C ILE A 87 -6.85 18.50 -0.74
N ARG A 88 -6.44 18.65 -2.00
CA ARG A 88 -5.04 18.81 -2.36
C ARG A 88 -4.68 20.27 -2.22
N VAL A 89 -3.65 20.55 -1.42
CA VAL A 89 -3.10 21.88 -1.25
C VAL A 89 -1.71 21.84 -1.84
N ASP A 90 -1.58 22.38 -3.04
CA ASP A 90 -0.28 22.52 -3.69
C ASP A 90 0.25 23.93 -3.40
N LEU A 91 1.52 24.01 -3.00
CA LEU A 91 2.19 25.29 -2.81
C LEU A 91 2.57 25.86 -4.19
N ASP A 92 2.35 27.16 -4.38
CA ASP A 92 2.58 27.90 -5.62
C ASP A 92 3.99 27.65 -6.20
N LYS A 93 5.00 27.70 -5.33
CA LYS A 93 6.41 27.49 -5.69
C LYS A 93 6.73 26.04 -6.06
N ASP A 94 6.03 25.07 -5.48
CA ASP A 94 6.24 23.65 -5.74
C ASP A 94 5.51 23.19 -7.03
N THR A 95 4.45 23.91 -7.43
CA THR A 95 3.63 23.58 -8.61
C THR A 95 4.10 24.29 -9.87
N PHE A 96 4.47 25.57 -9.77
CA PHE A 96 4.79 26.42 -10.92
C PHE A 96 6.28 26.82 -10.99
N GLY A 97 7.09 26.33 -10.05
CA GLY A 97 8.45 26.80 -9.84
C GLY A 97 8.47 28.17 -9.16
N TRP A 98 9.65 28.60 -8.75
CA TRP A 98 9.86 29.91 -8.15
C TRP A 98 10.73 30.78 -9.07
N ARG A 99 10.32 32.04 -9.27
CA ARG A 99 11.11 33.06 -9.95
C ARG A 99 11.34 34.25 -9.01
N PRO A 100 12.56 34.81 -8.96
CA PRO A 100 12.80 36.07 -8.25
C PRO A 100 12.07 37.21 -8.95
N THR A 101 11.61 38.20 -8.18
CA THR A 101 11.18 39.49 -8.76
C THR A 101 12.37 40.25 -9.32
N GLU A 102 12.17 41.07 -10.35
CA GLU A 102 13.23 41.86 -10.98
C GLU A 102 13.99 42.70 -9.92
N GLY A 103 15.31 42.51 -9.85
CA GLY A 103 16.17 43.20 -8.88
C GLY A 103 16.14 42.64 -7.44
N MET A 104 15.55 41.46 -7.21
CA MET A 104 15.59 40.81 -5.90
C MET A 104 17.03 40.54 -5.45
N LEU A 105 17.34 40.87 -4.20
CA LEU A 105 18.66 40.66 -3.60
C LEU A 105 18.69 39.40 -2.73
N ASP A 106 19.81 38.69 -2.72
CA ASP A 106 20.08 37.61 -1.78
C ASP A 106 20.40 38.16 -0.38
N LYS A 107 20.63 37.25 0.59
CA LYS A 107 20.99 37.63 1.97
C LYS A 107 22.33 38.37 2.09
N LEU A 108 23.14 38.37 1.04
CA LEU A 108 24.45 39.02 0.97
C LEU A 108 24.40 40.33 0.17
N GLY A 109 23.23 40.73 -0.33
CA GLY A 109 23.02 41.95 -1.10
C GLY A 109 23.35 41.84 -2.59
N ASN A 110 23.59 40.63 -3.11
CA ASN A 110 23.81 40.41 -4.54
C ASN A 110 22.47 40.23 -5.26
N VAL A 111 22.37 40.71 -6.50
CA VAL A 111 21.19 40.46 -7.34
C VAL A 111 21.08 38.96 -7.58
N ILE A 112 19.93 38.38 -7.22
CA ILE A 112 19.58 37.02 -7.60
C ILE A 112 19.36 37.07 -9.11
N GLU A 113 20.24 36.45 -9.88
CA GLU A 113 20.05 36.25 -11.32
C GLU A 113 18.71 35.51 -11.54
N ASP A 114 18.15 35.50 -12.76
CA ASP A 114 16.92 34.75 -13.05
C ASP A 114 17.26 33.35 -13.62
N PRO A 115 17.71 32.36 -12.81
CA PRO A 115 17.61 30.99 -13.22
C PRO A 115 16.14 30.59 -13.03
N TYR A 116 15.48 30.30 -14.14
CA TYR A 116 14.25 29.56 -14.11
C TYR A 116 14.49 28.23 -13.38
N TYR A 117 14.14 28.15 -12.09
CA TYR A 117 14.21 26.92 -11.31
C TYR A 117 13.06 26.02 -11.72
N GLN A 118 13.26 25.31 -12.82
CA GLN A 118 12.38 24.23 -13.25
C GLN A 118 12.61 23.01 -12.36
N ARG A 119 11.52 22.29 -12.06
CA ARG A 119 11.51 21.03 -11.32
C ARG A 119 12.62 20.10 -11.84
N LEU A 120 13.48 19.60 -10.94
CA LEU A 120 14.20 18.35 -11.19
C LEU A 120 13.12 17.26 -11.21
N VAL A 121 12.76 16.82 -12.42
CA VAL A 121 11.90 15.65 -12.62
C VAL A 121 12.71 14.42 -12.28
#